data_AF-A0A0D2AM18-F1
#
_entry.id   AF-A0A0D2AM18-F1
#
_cell.length_a   1.000
_cell.length_b   1.000
_cell.length_c   1.000
_cell.angle_alpha   90.00
_cell.angle_beta   90.00
_cell.angle_gamma   90.00
#
_symmetry.space_group_name_H-M   'P 1'
#
loop_
_entity.id
_entity.type
_entity.pdbx_description
1 polymer ?
#
loop_
_entity_poly.entity_id
_entity_poly.type
_entity_poly.pdbx_seq_one_letter_code
_entity_poly.pdbx_strand_id
1 'polypeptide(L)'
;MKLADRWWWLRRKDVVEDKVRKLQEQTEWISKRLVNEYLFEHHQQLSQNSEQVSKILDLVMYMALKLNSDNHVTPRFDDNGVYSPYKAEGIAWYGQYRCKPGQDLTIPYFRDRHLLSERAWAGNWNEVIELLGKARKEYRQNWINCTPIYKATERHSITSGFRPLHQAAWHGNKSAVESLLKEGAWRLVRTSRATRDSTEHSTPLDIARDHGWRDLYENLSPVIRRPVSHKTLQNLQTRLHDLINDTFGSHPDAHLDCFLLPELEILTEFDRSRIWFPLNPELLDTREGLAVHIILERNELVTVMRWDRTKRKNYRISTSGVQEIQQAVVLR
;
A
#
# COMPACT_ATOMS: atom_id res chain seq x y z
N MET A 1 -44.98 -0.75 63.55
CA MET A 1 -45.20 0.71 63.48
C MET A 1 -46.69 0.96 63.35
N LYS A 2 -47.30 1.80 64.21
CA LYS A 2 -48.74 2.08 64.14
C LYS A 2 -49.03 2.98 62.92
N LEU A 3 -50.25 2.93 62.39
CA LEU A 3 -50.64 3.59 61.12
C LEU A 3 -50.44 5.12 61.17
N ALA A 4 -50.59 5.72 62.36
CA ALA A 4 -50.34 7.14 62.64
C ALA A 4 -48.85 7.53 62.55
N ASP A 5 -47.94 6.68 63.02
CA ASP A 5 -46.49 6.94 62.96
C ASP A 5 -45.99 6.94 61.51
N ARG A 6 -46.58 6.09 60.67
CA ARG A 6 -46.27 5.97 59.23
C ARG A 6 -46.69 7.21 58.45
N TRP A 7 -47.82 7.80 58.82
CA TRP A 7 -48.34 9.05 58.26
C TRP A 7 -47.49 10.27 58.64
N TRP A 8 -47.02 10.35 59.89
CA TRP A 8 -46.15 11.43 60.36
C TRP A 8 -44.76 11.37 59.71
N TRP A 9 -44.25 10.16 59.48
CA TRP A 9 -42.96 9.93 58.81
C TRP A 9 -42.96 10.36 57.34
N LEU A 10 -44.05 10.13 56.59
CA LEU A 10 -44.20 10.55 55.19
C LEU A 10 -44.28 12.08 55.00
N ARG A 11 -44.69 12.84 56.02
CA ARG A 11 -44.80 14.31 55.96
C ARG A 11 -43.49 15.06 56.22
N ARG A 12 -42.46 14.39 56.76
CA ARG A 12 -41.12 14.98 56.92
C ARG A 12 -40.35 14.84 55.61
N LYS A 13 -40.61 15.80 54.71
CA LYS A 13 -40.02 15.89 53.36
C LYS A 13 -38.51 15.64 53.36
N ASP A 14 -37.80 16.25 54.30
CA ASP A 14 -36.36 16.17 54.51
C ASP A 14 -35.85 14.77 54.88
N VAL A 15 -36.63 13.99 55.65
CA VAL A 15 -36.28 12.59 56.01
C VAL A 15 -36.55 11.63 54.85
N VAL A 16 -37.60 11.89 54.07
CA VAL A 16 -37.94 11.11 52.88
C VAL A 16 -36.91 11.38 51.78
N GLU A 17 -36.56 12.64 51.53
CA GLU A 17 -35.54 13.05 50.54
C GLU A 17 -34.16 12.49 50.87
N ASP A 18 -33.73 12.52 52.15
CA ASP A 18 -32.45 11.93 52.55
C ASP A 18 -32.40 10.41 52.31
N LYS A 19 -33.51 9.70 52.55
CA LYS A 19 -33.60 8.26 52.28
C LYS A 19 -33.67 7.94 50.80
N VAL A 20 -34.37 8.74 50.00
CA VAL A 20 -34.42 8.59 48.54
C VAL A 20 -33.02 8.81 47.96
N ARG A 21 -32.30 9.84 48.40
CA ARG A 21 -30.91 10.10 47.99
C ARG A 21 -29.99 8.92 48.34
N LYS A 22 -30.06 8.40 49.58
CA LYS A 22 -29.28 7.23 50.01
C LYS A 22 -29.60 5.98 49.18
N LEU A 23 -30.88 5.74 48.86
CA LEU A 23 -31.27 4.64 47.99
C LEU A 23 -30.74 4.82 46.56
N GLN A 24 -30.73 6.05 46.05
CA GLN A 24 -30.23 6.37 44.72
C GLN A 24 -28.71 6.15 44.62
N GLU A 25 -27.96 6.59 45.63
CA GLU A 25 -26.51 6.33 45.77
C GLU A 25 -26.21 4.82 45.85
N GLN A 26 -27.00 4.06 46.63
CA GLN A 26 -26.86 2.61 46.71
C GLN A 26 -27.17 1.93 45.38
N THR A 27 -28.19 2.39 44.65
CA THR A 27 -28.58 1.84 43.35
C THR A 27 -27.49 2.09 42.32
N GLU A 28 -26.91 3.29 42.31
CA GLU A 28 -25.81 3.65 41.41
C GLU A 28 -24.53 2.86 41.74
N TRP A 29 -24.25 2.64 43.03
CA TRP A 29 -23.13 1.79 43.46
C TRP A 29 -23.31 0.32 43.04
N ILE A 30 -24.50 -0.25 43.23
CA ILE A 30 -24.83 -1.62 42.79
C ILE A 30 -24.73 -1.73 41.27
N SER A 31 -25.22 -0.75 40.53
CA SER A 31 -25.14 -0.72 39.06
C SER A 31 -23.70 -0.68 38.56
N LYS A 32 -22.85 0.19 39.11
CA LYS A 32 -21.42 0.25 38.76
C LYS A 32 -20.70 -1.05 39.08
N ARG A 33 -21.04 -1.69 40.20
CA ARG A 33 -20.45 -2.97 40.60
C ARG A 33 -20.87 -4.11 39.68
N LEU A 34 -22.16 -4.21 39.33
CA LEU A 34 -22.67 -5.20 38.38
C LEU A 34 -22.05 -5.03 36.99
N VAL A 35 -21.89 -3.80 36.50
CA VAL A 35 -21.24 -3.53 35.21
C VAL A 35 -19.77 -3.94 35.24
N ASN A 36 -19.05 -3.66 36.33
CA ASN A 36 -17.66 -4.06 36.47
C ASN A 36 -17.49 -5.57 36.62
N GLU A 37 -18.33 -6.25 37.39
CA GLU A 37 -18.33 -7.71 37.54
C GLU A 37 -18.68 -8.37 36.19
N TYR A 38 -19.69 -7.87 35.46
CA TYR A 38 -20.06 -8.38 34.14
C TYR A 38 -18.96 -8.18 33.09
N LEU A 39 -18.32 -7.00 33.07
CA LEU A 39 -17.17 -6.72 32.20
C LEU A 39 -15.97 -7.60 32.54
N PHE A 40 -15.70 -7.84 33.82
CA PHE A 40 -14.60 -8.68 34.28
C PHE A 40 -14.84 -10.16 33.92
N GLU A 41 -16.03 -10.69 34.18
CA GLU A 41 -16.42 -12.05 33.81
C GLU A 41 -16.39 -12.26 32.29
N HIS A 42 -16.91 -11.30 31.51
CA HIS A 42 -16.86 -11.40 30.04
C HIS A 42 -15.43 -11.26 29.51
N HIS A 43 -14.58 -10.42 30.11
CA HIS A 43 -13.18 -10.31 29.73
C HIS A 43 -12.41 -11.60 30.06
N GLN A 44 -12.69 -12.22 31.21
CA GLN A 44 -12.10 -13.49 31.61
C GLN A 44 -12.57 -14.66 30.75
N GLN A 45 -13.87 -14.72 30.39
CA GLN A 45 -14.40 -15.68 29.43
C GLN A 45 -13.82 -15.48 28.03
N LEU A 46 -13.69 -14.24 27.55
CA LEU A 46 -13.04 -13.94 26.27
C LEU A 46 -11.56 -14.35 26.27
N SER A 47 -10.86 -14.13 27.37
CA SER A 47 -9.47 -14.56 27.56
C SER A 47 -9.34 -16.08 27.58
N GLN A 48 -10.20 -16.79 28.33
CA GLN A 48 -10.23 -18.26 28.38
C GLN A 48 -10.62 -18.87 27.02
N ASN A 49 -11.60 -18.28 26.34
CA ASN A 49 -11.98 -18.69 24.99
C ASN A 49 -10.84 -18.45 24.00
N SER A 50 -10.11 -17.33 24.11
CA SER A 50 -8.91 -17.07 23.30
C SER A 50 -7.81 -18.11 23.56
N GLU A 51 -7.60 -18.51 24.81
CA GLU A 51 -6.62 -19.54 25.17
C GLU A 51 -7.04 -20.93 24.70
N GLN A 52 -8.33 -21.27 24.79
CA GLN A 52 -8.88 -22.51 24.25
C GLN A 52 -8.80 -22.54 22.72
N VAL A 53 -9.10 -21.43 22.04
CA VAL A 53 -8.92 -21.30 20.58
C VAL A 53 -7.45 -21.46 20.20
N SER A 54 -6.51 -20.90 20.98
CA SER A 54 -5.07 -21.11 20.76
C SER A 54 -4.68 -22.58 20.91
N LYS A 55 -5.17 -23.27 21.94
CA LYS A 55 -4.92 -24.71 22.15
C LYS A 55 -5.52 -25.58 21.06
N ILE A 56 -6.72 -25.23 20.57
CA ILE A 56 -7.34 -25.91 19.42
C ILE A 56 -6.52 -25.64 18.16
N LEU A 57 -6.03 -24.41 17.95
CA LEU A 57 -5.15 -24.08 16.83
C LEU A 57 -3.86 -24.91 16.89
N ASP A 58 -3.24 -25.03 18.05
CA ASP A 58 -2.03 -25.84 18.25
C ASP A 58 -2.30 -27.32 18.01
N LEU A 59 -3.46 -27.83 18.44
CA LEU A 59 -3.86 -29.22 18.21
C LEU A 59 -4.16 -29.49 16.72
N VAL A 60 -4.83 -28.56 16.04
CA VAL A 60 -5.07 -28.60 14.59
C VAL A 60 -3.76 -28.51 13.82
N MET A 61 -2.81 -27.69 14.27
CA MET A 61 -1.46 -27.59 13.70
C MET A 61 -0.70 -28.92 13.87
N TYR A 62 -0.77 -29.52 15.07
CA TYR A 62 -0.16 -30.80 15.39
C TYR A 62 -0.77 -31.95 14.57
N MET A 63 -2.10 -31.97 14.41
CA MET A 63 -2.79 -32.95 13.57
C MET A 63 -2.49 -32.75 12.08
N ALA A 64 -2.40 -31.51 11.60
CA ALA A 64 -2.00 -31.18 10.23
C ALA A 64 -0.55 -31.58 9.94
N LEU A 65 0.34 -31.46 10.92
CA LEU A 65 1.73 -31.93 10.81
C LEU A 65 1.82 -33.47 10.78
N LYS A 66 0.93 -34.16 11.50
CA LYS A 66 0.92 -35.63 11.58
C LYS A 66 0.25 -36.30 10.37
N LEU A 67 -0.70 -35.64 9.72
CA LEU A 67 -1.33 -36.11 8.48
C LEU A 67 -0.47 -35.87 7.21
N ASN A 68 0.59 -35.06 7.32
CA ASN A 68 1.51 -34.70 6.23
C ASN A 68 2.81 -35.54 6.21
N SER A 69 2.92 -36.62 6.98
CA SER A 69 4.16 -37.41 7.04
C SER A 69 4.45 -38.30 5.82
N ASP A 70 3.52 -38.39 4.84
CA ASP A 70 3.69 -39.24 3.65
C ASP A 70 3.84 -38.47 2.32
N ASN A 71 4.04 -37.16 2.33
CA ASN A 71 4.54 -36.44 1.16
C ASN A 71 5.28 -35.19 1.60
N HIS A 72 6.59 -35.14 1.35
CA HIS A 72 7.42 -33.97 1.61
C HIS A 72 6.97 -32.75 0.78
N VAL A 73 6.02 -31.99 1.31
CA VAL A 73 5.79 -30.58 0.98
C VAL A 73 5.69 -29.83 2.31
N THR A 74 6.76 -29.13 2.66
CA THR A 74 6.80 -28.18 3.77
C THR A 74 5.66 -27.16 3.66
N PRO A 75 5.04 -26.74 4.77
CA PRO A 75 3.92 -25.81 4.74
C PRO A 75 4.40 -24.48 4.14
N ARG A 76 3.87 -24.13 2.98
CA ARG A 76 4.03 -22.81 2.38
C ARG A 76 3.12 -21.81 3.10
N PHE A 77 3.57 -20.57 3.10
CA PHE A 77 2.77 -19.41 3.51
C PHE A 77 1.67 -19.17 2.46
N ASP A 78 0.41 -19.26 2.87
CA ASP A 78 -0.76 -18.96 2.02
C ASP A 78 -1.81 -18.20 2.87
N ASP A 79 -2.25 -17.05 2.35
CA ASP A 79 -3.61 -16.48 2.46
C ASP A 79 -3.97 -15.18 3.20
N ASN A 80 -3.25 -14.59 4.16
CA ASN A 80 -3.68 -13.26 4.71
C ASN A 80 -2.57 -12.36 5.25
N GLY A 81 -1.58 -11.95 4.42
CA GLY A 81 -0.68 -10.89 4.88
C GLY A 81 0.21 -10.19 3.87
N VAL A 82 0.76 -10.87 2.87
CA VAL A 82 1.36 -10.29 1.65
C VAL A 82 1.37 -11.39 0.58
N TYR A 83 0.66 -11.17 -0.52
CA TYR A 83 0.52 -12.12 -1.62
C TYR A 83 1.83 -12.25 -2.42
N SER A 84 2.17 -13.49 -2.76
CA SER A 84 3.28 -13.90 -3.64
C SER A 84 3.18 -13.21 -5.02
N PRO A 85 4.25 -12.63 -5.59
CA PRO A 85 4.20 -11.94 -6.89
C PRO A 85 3.89 -12.85 -8.10
N TYR A 86 3.53 -14.12 -7.89
CA TYR A 86 3.39 -15.11 -8.96
C TYR A 86 1.97 -15.54 -9.31
N LYS A 87 0.91 -15.06 -8.64
CA LYS A 87 -0.46 -15.51 -8.96
C LYS A 87 -1.62 -14.51 -8.83
N ALA A 88 -1.40 -13.25 -8.44
CA ALA A 88 -2.44 -12.22 -8.42
C ALA A 88 -1.79 -10.87 -8.65
N GLU A 89 -2.05 -10.30 -9.83
CA GLU A 89 -2.31 -8.88 -10.12
C GLU A 89 -1.76 -7.84 -9.12
N GLY A 90 -0.50 -8.00 -8.70
CA GLY A 90 0.18 -7.13 -7.76
C GLY A 90 0.89 -6.06 -8.54
N ILE A 91 0.48 -4.82 -8.38
CA ILE A 91 1.07 -3.68 -9.07
C ILE A 91 2.41 -3.38 -8.39
N ALA A 92 3.47 -3.21 -9.17
CA ALA A 92 4.79 -2.88 -8.65
C ALA A 92 5.25 -1.51 -9.16
N TRP A 93 5.82 -0.72 -8.26
CA TRP A 93 6.44 0.56 -8.57
C TRP A 93 7.97 0.38 -8.60
N TYR A 94 8.56 0.31 -9.79
CA TYR A 94 10.02 0.22 -9.92
C TYR A 94 10.63 1.61 -10.12
N GLY A 95 10.53 2.44 -9.08
CA GLY A 95 10.82 3.88 -9.11
C GLY A 95 12.29 4.27 -9.29
N GLN A 96 13.23 3.32 -9.34
CA GLN A 96 14.64 3.64 -9.52
C GLN A 96 14.86 4.28 -10.89
N TYR A 97 15.31 5.54 -10.89
CA TYR A 97 15.61 6.29 -12.11
C TYR A 97 17.11 6.57 -12.26
N ARG A 98 17.93 6.24 -11.26
CA ARG A 98 19.39 6.37 -11.33
C ARG A 98 20.06 5.17 -10.70
N CYS A 99 21.15 4.70 -11.29
CA CYS A 99 21.98 3.67 -10.67
C CYS A 99 22.54 4.16 -9.34
N LYS A 100 22.49 3.30 -8.32
CA LYS A 100 23.12 3.53 -7.01
C LYS A 100 24.64 3.49 -7.13
N PRO A 101 25.40 3.95 -6.12
CA PRO A 101 26.83 3.67 -6.03
C PRO A 101 27.12 2.17 -6.22
N GLY A 102 28.06 1.84 -7.11
CA GLY A 102 28.41 0.46 -7.46
C GLY A 102 27.51 -0.20 -8.50
N GLN A 103 26.44 0.46 -8.96
CA GLN A 103 25.60 -0.01 -10.06
C GLN A 103 25.92 0.74 -11.35
N ASP A 104 25.87 0.05 -12.48
CA ASP A 104 26.05 0.65 -13.80
C ASP A 104 25.36 -0.16 -14.91
N LEU A 105 25.49 0.31 -16.15
CA LEU A 105 24.89 -0.31 -17.33
C LEU A 105 25.66 -1.54 -17.86
N THR A 106 26.72 -1.98 -17.19
CA THR A 106 27.36 -3.27 -17.49
C THR A 106 26.56 -4.43 -16.88
N ILE A 107 25.83 -4.15 -15.78
CA ILE A 107 24.91 -5.09 -15.16
C ILE A 107 23.67 -5.27 -16.08
N PRO A 108 23.32 -6.51 -16.46
CA PRO A 108 22.22 -6.77 -17.41
C PRO A 108 20.89 -6.11 -17.05
N TYR A 109 20.52 -6.12 -15.77
CA TYR A 109 19.29 -5.51 -15.27
C TYR A 109 19.17 -4.02 -15.65
N PHE A 110 20.21 -3.23 -15.35
CA PHE A 110 20.20 -1.79 -15.61
C PHE A 110 20.39 -1.46 -17.09
N ARG A 111 21.21 -2.25 -17.80
CA ARG A 111 21.36 -2.13 -19.26
C ARG A 111 20.02 -2.31 -19.96
N ASP A 112 19.30 -3.36 -19.63
CA ASP A 112 18.04 -3.71 -20.30
C ASP A 112 16.93 -2.70 -19.94
N ARG A 113 16.90 -2.22 -18.68
CA ARG A 113 16.03 -1.10 -18.25
C ARG A 113 16.31 0.19 -19.01
N HIS A 114 17.58 0.52 -19.23
CA HIS A 114 17.99 1.68 -20.01
C HIS A 114 17.59 1.54 -21.49
N LEU A 115 17.84 0.37 -22.08
CA LEU A 115 17.43 0.08 -23.45
C LEU A 115 15.92 0.20 -23.64
N LEU A 116 15.11 -0.25 -22.67
CA LEU A 116 13.65 -0.12 -22.73
C LEU A 116 13.22 1.35 -22.91
N SER A 117 13.81 2.27 -22.15
CA SER A 117 13.51 3.70 -22.30
C SER A 117 13.97 4.26 -23.64
N GLU A 118 15.14 3.88 -24.13
CA GLU A 118 15.67 4.33 -25.42
C GLU A 118 14.79 3.86 -26.59
N ARG A 119 14.36 2.58 -26.59
CA ARG A 119 13.49 2.06 -27.64
C ARG A 119 12.10 2.71 -27.61
N ALA A 120 11.55 2.96 -26.41
CA ALA A 120 10.28 3.68 -26.27
C ALA A 120 10.40 5.12 -26.75
N TRP A 121 11.49 5.82 -26.42
CA TRP A 121 11.77 7.17 -26.91
C TRP A 121 11.87 7.22 -28.44
N ALA A 122 12.56 6.24 -29.05
CA ALA A 122 12.67 6.11 -30.50
C ALA A 122 11.39 5.61 -31.19
N GLY A 123 10.34 5.23 -30.45
CA GLY A 123 9.09 4.70 -31.00
C GLY A 123 9.21 3.27 -31.56
N ASN A 124 10.23 2.51 -31.17
CA ASN A 124 10.40 1.11 -31.60
C ASN A 124 9.61 0.14 -30.70
N TRP A 125 8.30 0.08 -30.94
CA TRP A 125 7.37 -0.65 -30.07
C TRP A 125 7.56 -2.17 -30.07
N ASN A 126 8.03 -2.75 -31.18
CA ASN A 126 8.29 -4.19 -31.26
C ASN A 126 9.36 -4.60 -30.23
N GLU A 127 10.48 -3.88 -30.21
CA GLU A 127 11.56 -4.14 -29.25
C GLU A 127 11.17 -3.78 -27.82
N VAL A 128 10.31 -2.76 -27.62
CA VAL A 128 9.74 -2.47 -26.30
C VAL A 128 8.98 -3.68 -25.76
N ILE A 129 8.09 -4.28 -26.57
CA ILE A 129 7.33 -5.48 -26.18
C ILE A 129 8.25 -6.68 -25.94
N GLU A 130 9.29 -6.87 -26.76
CA GLU A 130 10.29 -7.92 -26.54
C GLU A 130 11.04 -7.74 -25.22
N LEU A 131 11.48 -6.51 -24.91
CA LEU A 131 12.17 -6.19 -23.65
C LEU A 131 11.25 -6.37 -22.44
N LEU A 132 9.96 -6.05 -22.55
CA LEU A 132 8.96 -6.32 -21.50
C LEU A 132 8.74 -7.84 -21.30
N GLY A 133 8.73 -8.61 -22.39
CA GLY A 133 8.68 -10.07 -22.33
C GLY A 133 9.92 -10.65 -21.64
N LYS A 134 11.10 -10.14 -21.99
CA LYS A 134 12.38 -10.47 -21.34
C LYS A 134 12.34 -10.14 -19.85
N ALA A 135 11.84 -8.95 -19.49
CA ALA A 135 11.70 -8.49 -18.11
C ALA A 135 10.93 -9.49 -17.24
N ARG A 136 9.79 -9.96 -17.76
CA ARG A 136 8.94 -10.96 -17.09
C ARG A 136 9.61 -12.32 -16.96
N LYS A 137 10.32 -12.77 -18.00
CA LYS A 137 10.93 -14.10 -18.03
C LYS A 137 12.17 -14.19 -17.15
N GLU A 138 13.09 -13.24 -17.29
CA GLU A 138 14.42 -13.30 -16.68
C GLU A 138 14.45 -12.68 -15.28
N TYR A 139 13.76 -11.55 -15.10
CA TYR A 139 13.79 -10.79 -13.84
C TYR A 139 12.51 -10.95 -13.02
N ARG A 140 11.46 -11.53 -13.62
CA ARG A 140 10.14 -11.73 -12.99
C ARG A 140 9.48 -10.41 -12.58
N GLN A 141 9.64 -9.40 -13.43
CA GLN A 141 9.15 -8.04 -13.20
C GLN A 141 8.34 -7.53 -14.38
N ASN A 142 7.41 -6.61 -14.10
CA ASN A 142 6.71 -5.85 -15.14
C ASN A 142 7.28 -4.42 -15.20
N TRP A 143 8.06 -4.12 -16.23
CA TRP A 143 8.70 -2.81 -16.41
C TRP A 143 7.86 -1.81 -17.22
N ILE A 144 6.60 -2.12 -17.52
CA ILE A 144 5.73 -1.29 -18.36
C ILE A 144 5.59 0.15 -17.88
N ASN A 145 5.72 0.38 -16.57
CA ASN A 145 5.62 1.70 -15.95
C ASN A 145 6.98 2.23 -15.46
N CYS A 146 8.10 1.66 -15.88
CA CYS A 146 9.43 2.16 -15.47
C CYS A 146 9.76 3.49 -16.17
N THR A 147 10.45 4.36 -15.45
CA THR A 147 11.10 5.54 -16.03
C THR A 147 12.49 5.19 -16.56
N PRO A 148 13.09 6.06 -17.40
CA PRO A 148 14.49 5.92 -17.79
C PRO A 148 15.40 5.78 -16.58
N ILE A 149 16.47 5.00 -16.75
CA ILE A 149 17.54 4.87 -15.76
C ILE A 149 18.81 5.56 -16.24
N TYR A 150 19.34 6.46 -15.40
CA TYR A 150 20.58 7.20 -15.59
C TYR A 150 21.75 6.54 -14.86
N LYS A 151 22.97 6.85 -15.28
CA LYS A 151 24.19 6.37 -14.62
C LYS A 151 24.36 7.02 -13.25
N ALA A 152 25.06 6.35 -12.34
CA ALA A 152 25.31 6.85 -10.99
C ALA A 152 26.04 8.21 -10.96
N THR A 153 26.86 8.49 -11.98
CA THR A 153 27.62 9.74 -12.15
C THR A 153 26.75 10.93 -12.53
N GLU A 154 25.54 10.70 -13.05
CA GLU A 154 24.62 11.73 -13.53
C GLU A 154 23.77 12.32 -12.40
N ARG A 155 24.42 12.82 -11.34
CA ARG A 155 23.74 13.28 -10.11
C ARG A 155 22.80 14.47 -10.31
N HIS A 156 23.02 15.27 -11.35
CA HIS A 156 22.19 16.43 -11.67
C HIS A 156 21.13 16.14 -12.75
N SER A 157 21.13 14.94 -13.31
CA SER A 157 20.08 14.49 -14.23
C SER A 157 18.84 14.17 -13.41
N ILE A 158 17.82 15.02 -13.52
CA ILE A 158 16.49 14.69 -13.00
C ILE A 158 15.73 14.02 -14.13
N THR A 159 15.14 12.87 -13.82
CA THR A 159 14.29 12.15 -14.76
C THR A 159 13.12 13.00 -15.22
N SER A 160 12.79 12.92 -16.51
CA SER A 160 11.54 13.50 -17.02
C SER A 160 10.31 12.79 -16.47
N GLY A 161 10.47 11.59 -15.91
CA GLY A 161 9.36 10.74 -15.48
C GLY A 161 8.56 10.14 -16.63
N PHE A 162 9.02 10.31 -17.89
CA PHE A 162 8.39 9.65 -19.03
C PHE A 162 8.43 8.13 -18.85
N ARG A 163 7.36 7.49 -19.31
CA ARG A 163 7.16 6.04 -19.26
C ARG A 163 6.74 5.58 -20.66
N PRO A 164 6.79 4.28 -20.98
CA PRO A 164 6.38 3.79 -22.29
C PRO A 164 5.03 4.34 -22.78
N LEU A 165 4.02 4.46 -21.91
CA LEU A 165 2.71 5.00 -22.30
C LEU A 165 2.75 6.51 -22.63
N HIS A 166 3.55 7.30 -21.90
CA HIS A 166 3.78 8.72 -22.23
C HIS A 166 4.42 8.85 -23.62
N GLN A 167 5.41 8.01 -23.93
CA GLN A 167 6.06 8.01 -25.25
C GLN A 167 5.11 7.58 -26.36
N ALA A 168 4.25 6.59 -26.13
CA ALA A 168 3.26 6.15 -27.11
C ALA A 168 2.24 7.25 -27.41
N ALA A 169 1.81 7.97 -26.38
CA ALA A 169 0.97 9.15 -26.51
C ALA A 169 1.68 10.28 -27.28
N TRP A 170 2.95 10.57 -26.97
CA TRP A 170 3.75 11.57 -27.68
C TRP A 170 3.82 11.28 -29.19
N HIS A 171 4.08 10.03 -29.55
CA HIS A 171 4.18 9.57 -30.94
C HIS A 171 2.82 9.40 -31.65
N GLY A 172 1.69 9.59 -30.96
CA GLY A 172 0.36 9.39 -31.55
C GLY A 172 0.05 7.94 -31.92
N ASN A 173 0.77 6.96 -31.37
CA ASN A 173 0.69 5.57 -31.83
C ASN A 173 -0.40 4.79 -31.07
N LYS A 174 -1.59 4.69 -31.68
CA LYS A 174 -2.75 4.00 -31.10
C LYS A 174 -2.52 2.52 -30.79
N SER A 175 -1.90 1.79 -31.71
CA SER A 175 -1.60 0.35 -31.52
C SER A 175 -0.66 0.12 -30.34
N ALA A 176 0.37 0.97 -30.20
CA ALA A 176 1.26 0.94 -29.06
C ALA A 176 0.51 1.27 -27.76
N VAL A 177 -0.32 2.32 -27.73
CA VAL A 177 -1.15 2.67 -26.56
C VAL A 177 -2.01 1.48 -26.13
N GLU A 178 -2.74 0.87 -27.05
CA GLU A 178 -3.61 -0.28 -26.76
C GLU A 178 -2.82 -1.47 -26.21
N SER A 179 -1.68 -1.78 -26.83
CA SER A 179 -0.81 -2.86 -26.41
C SER A 179 -0.24 -2.62 -25.01
N LEU A 180 0.27 -1.42 -24.73
CA LEU A 180 0.84 -1.07 -23.42
C LEU A 180 -0.23 -1.07 -22.31
N LEU A 181 -1.45 -0.58 -22.60
CA LEU A 181 -2.57 -0.64 -21.67
C LEU A 181 -2.99 -2.08 -21.34
N LYS A 182 -3.01 -2.97 -22.35
CA LYS A 182 -3.26 -4.40 -22.16
C LYS A 182 -2.19 -5.07 -21.28
N GLU A 183 -0.96 -4.59 -21.36
CA GLU A 183 0.19 -5.05 -20.55
C GLU A 183 0.25 -4.40 -19.14
N GLY A 184 -0.72 -3.54 -18.80
CA GLY A 184 -0.87 -2.95 -17.47
C GLY A 184 -0.22 -1.58 -17.28
N ALA A 185 -0.04 -0.81 -18.35
CA ALA A 185 0.35 0.59 -18.25
C ALA A 185 -0.73 1.43 -17.54
N TRP A 186 -0.32 2.41 -16.74
CA TRP A 186 -1.22 3.24 -15.92
C TRP A 186 -1.59 4.54 -16.64
N ARG A 187 -2.85 4.96 -16.56
CA ARG A 187 -3.35 6.16 -17.25
C ARG A 187 -3.15 7.44 -16.45
N LEU A 188 -3.15 7.35 -15.13
CA LEU A 188 -3.01 8.48 -14.20
C LEU A 188 -1.58 8.75 -13.78
N VAL A 189 -0.64 7.95 -14.25
CA VAL A 189 0.76 8.17 -13.95
C VAL A 189 1.22 9.48 -14.56
N ARG A 190 2.04 10.24 -13.83
CA ARG A 190 2.47 11.57 -14.28
C ARG A 190 3.97 11.59 -14.60
N THR A 191 4.35 12.56 -15.43
CA THR A 191 5.76 12.95 -15.59
C THR A 191 6.28 13.60 -14.30
N SER A 192 7.60 13.56 -14.09
CA SER A 192 8.25 14.15 -12.91
C SER A 192 8.72 15.59 -13.13
N ARG A 193 8.53 16.11 -14.35
CA ARG A 193 8.82 17.48 -14.74
C ARG A 193 7.79 17.97 -15.77
N ALA A 194 7.67 19.29 -15.83
CA ALA A 194 7.10 20.01 -16.96
C ALA A 194 7.74 19.54 -18.28
N THR A 195 6.92 19.31 -19.30
CA THR A 195 7.40 19.04 -20.65
C THR A 195 7.76 20.36 -21.34
N ARG A 196 8.36 20.31 -22.54
CA ARG A 196 8.68 21.55 -23.29
C ARG A 196 7.45 22.43 -23.53
N ASP A 197 6.29 21.77 -23.65
CA ASP A 197 5.05 22.40 -24.09
C ASP A 197 3.99 22.47 -22.96
N SER A 198 4.27 21.91 -21.76
CA SER A 198 3.40 21.95 -20.58
C SER A 198 4.18 22.21 -19.29
N THR A 199 3.75 23.20 -18.50
CA THR A 199 4.34 23.54 -17.19
C THR A 199 3.90 22.61 -16.06
N GLU A 200 3.00 21.66 -16.33
CA GLU A 200 2.45 20.72 -15.34
C GLU A 200 3.00 19.30 -15.52
N HIS A 201 2.95 18.51 -14.44
CA HIS A 201 3.17 17.07 -14.51
C HIS A 201 2.06 16.42 -15.34
N SER A 202 2.41 15.95 -16.53
CA SER A 202 1.46 15.53 -17.56
C SER A 202 1.17 14.05 -17.47
N THR A 203 -0.09 13.66 -17.64
CA THR A 203 -0.47 12.26 -17.89
C THR A 203 -0.27 11.91 -19.37
N PRO A 204 -0.33 10.62 -19.76
CA PRO A 204 -0.34 10.26 -21.18
C PRO A 204 -1.49 10.93 -21.96
N LEU A 205 -2.66 11.13 -21.35
CA LEU A 205 -3.77 11.82 -21.99
C LEU A 205 -3.45 13.30 -22.24
N ASP A 206 -2.81 13.97 -21.29
CA ASP A 206 -2.43 15.38 -21.44
C ASP A 206 -1.43 15.54 -22.60
N ILE A 207 -0.43 14.65 -22.69
CA ILE A 207 0.49 14.61 -23.83
C ILE A 207 -0.26 14.40 -25.15
N ALA A 208 -1.22 13.48 -25.20
CA ALA A 208 -2.03 13.28 -26.40
C ALA A 208 -2.85 14.53 -26.77
N ARG A 209 -3.32 15.28 -25.77
CA ARG A 209 -4.06 16.54 -25.98
C ARG A 209 -3.16 17.63 -26.56
N ASP A 210 -1.98 17.82 -25.96
CA ASP A 210 -1.01 18.83 -26.38
C ASP A 210 -0.58 18.65 -27.84
N HIS A 211 -0.48 17.40 -28.30
CA HIS A 211 -0.14 17.06 -29.68
C HIS A 211 -1.34 16.92 -30.63
N GLY A 212 -2.57 17.03 -30.13
CA GLY A 212 -3.78 16.90 -30.96
C GLY A 212 -4.15 15.47 -31.40
N TRP A 213 -3.63 14.44 -30.72
CA TRP A 213 -3.91 13.03 -31.01
C TRP A 213 -5.28 12.57 -30.48
N ARG A 214 -6.35 13.11 -31.07
CA ARG A 214 -7.75 12.89 -30.62
C ARG A 214 -8.17 11.42 -30.59
N ASP A 215 -7.65 10.61 -31.51
CA ASP A 215 -7.97 9.18 -31.61
C ASP A 215 -7.47 8.35 -30.42
N LEU A 216 -6.63 8.94 -29.55
CA LEU A 216 -6.12 8.31 -28.33
C LEU A 216 -6.94 8.64 -27.09
N TYR A 217 -7.82 9.65 -27.15
CA TYR A 217 -8.44 10.21 -25.95
C TYR A 217 -9.30 9.19 -25.21
N GLU A 218 -10.06 8.38 -25.94
CA GLU A 218 -10.89 7.33 -25.36
C GLU A 218 -10.03 6.29 -24.63
N ASN A 219 -8.98 5.77 -25.28
CA ASN A 219 -8.10 4.76 -24.71
C ASN A 219 -7.35 5.27 -23.46
N LEU A 220 -6.94 6.54 -23.46
CA LEU A 220 -6.14 7.16 -22.41
C LEU A 220 -6.97 7.84 -21.31
N SER A 221 -8.29 7.95 -21.48
CA SER A 221 -9.17 8.53 -20.47
C SER A 221 -9.06 7.78 -19.14
N PRO A 222 -8.88 8.49 -18.01
CA PRO A 222 -8.77 7.86 -16.70
C PRO A 222 -9.94 6.94 -16.37
N VAL A 223 -9.63 5.80 -15.74
CA VAL A 223 -10.64 4.86 -15.25
C VAL A 223 -10.58 4.87 -13.73
N ILE A 224 -11.42 5.69 -13.08
CA ILE A 224 -11.42 5.82 -11.62
C ILE A 224 -12.34 4.75 -11.01
N ARG A 225 -11.76 3.76 -10.35
CA ARG A 225 -12.49 2.69 -9.64
C ARG A 225 -12.69 3.00 -8.17
N ARG A 226 -11.75 3.76 -7.59
CA ARG A 226 -11.80 4.21 -6.19
C ARG A 226 -11.70 5.72 -6.10
N PRO A 227 -12.83 6.44 -6.06
CA PRO A 227 -12.78 7.88 -5.93
C PRO A 227 -12.26 8.26 -4.54
N VAL A 228 -11.13 8.95 -4.51
CA VAL A 228 -10.58 9.62 -3.33
C VAL A 228 -10.32 11.06 -3.72
N SER A 229 -10.64 12.01 -2.84
CA SER A 229 -10.44 13.42 -3.16
C SER A 229 -8.96 13.72 -3.41
N HIS A 230 -8.65 14.59 -4.37
CA HIS A 230 -7.28 14.97 -4.70
C HIS A 230 -6.53 15.50 -3.46
N LYS A 231 -7.18 16.34 -2.64
CA LYS A 231 -6.61 16.86 -1.39
C LYS A 231 -6.25 15.73 -0.40
N THR A 232 -7.11 14.73 -0.27
CA THR A 232 -6.85 13.57 0.59
C THR A 232 -5.65 12.78 0.06
N LEU A 233 -5.63 12.46 -1.24
CA LEU A 233 -4.52 11.72 -1.85
C LEU A 233 -3.19 12.44 -1.69
N GLN A 234 -3.16 13.76 -1.92
CA GLN A 234 -1.96 14.57 -1.75
C GLN A 234 -1.46 14.53 -0.30
N ASN A 235 -2.35 14.70 0.68
CA ASN A 235 -1.98 14.62 2.10
C ASN A 235 -1.44 13.23 2.48
N LEU A 236 -2.09 12.16 2.01
CA LEU A 236 -1.62 10.79 2.24
C LEU A 236 -0.27 10.54 1.57
N GLN A 237 -0.06 11.09 0.37
CA GLN A 237 1.17 10.92 -0.39
C GLN A 237 2.34 11.61 0.29
N THR A 238 2.17 12.87 0.71
CA THR A 238 3.20 13.59 1.48
C THR A 238 3.58 12.83 2.74
N ARG A 239 2.60 12.40 3.54
CA ARG A 239 2.87 11.61 4.76
C ARG A 239 3.54 10.28 4.49
N LEU A 240 3.16 9.59 3.41
CA LEU A 240 3.83 8.36 3.00
C LEU A 240 5.28 8.62 2.62
N HIS A 241 5.54 9.67 1.85
CA HIS A 241 6.89 10.02 1.40
C HIS A 241 7.76 10.43 2.58
N ASP A 242 7.24 11.24 3.50
CA ASP A 242 7.92 11.60 4.75
C ASP A 242 8.26 10.35 5.56
N LEU A 243 7.30 9.43 5.75
CA LEU A 243 7.54 8.18 6.47
C LEU A 243 8.60 7.30 5.79
N ILE A 244 8.62 7.21 4.47
CA ILE A 244 9.65 6.47 3.72
C ILE A 244 11.02 7.10 3.95
N ASN A 245 11.12 8.43 3.89
CA ASN A 245 12.35 9.16 4.13
C ASN A 245 12.85 8.99 5.58
N ASP A 246 11.96 9.12 6.57
CA ASP A 246 12.32 8.93 7.98
C ASP A 246 12.77 7.48 8.26
N THR A 247 12.16 6.51 7.59
CA THR A 247 12.43 5.08 7.81
C THR A 247 13.71 4.61 7.11
N PHE A 248 13.92 5.03 5.87
CA PHE A 248 14.98 4.49 4.99
C PHE A 248 15.99 5.53 4.51
N GLY A 249 15.77 6.83 4.73
CA GLY A 249 16.62 7.90 4.19
C GLY A 249 18.07 7.84 4.65
N SER A 250 18.32 7.35 5.87
CA SER A 250 19.68 7.13 6.39
C SER A 250 20.20 5.70 6.19
N HIS A 251 19.40 4.80 5.60
CA HIS A 251 19.82 3.42 5.39
C HIS A 251 20.82 3.33 4.23
N PRO A 252 22.00 2.73 4.42
CA PRO A 252 23.06 2.74 3.41
C PRO A 252 22.60 2.16 2.07
N ASP A 253 21.86 1.05 2.08
CA ASP A 253 21.44 0.38 0.85
C ASP A 253 20.21 0.98 0.16
N ALA A 254 19.48 1.90 0.82
CA ALA A 254 18.23 2.44 0.29
C ALA A 254 18.46 3.40 -0.87
N HIS A 255 19.40 4.34 -0.71
CA HIS A 255 19.73 5.38 -1.70
C HIS A 255 18.48 6.06 -2.29
N LEU A 256 17.60 6.58 -1.43
CA LEU A 256 16.30 7.16 -1.85
C LEU A 256 16.45 8.31 -2.86
N ASP A 257 17.60 8.97 -2.90
CA ASP A 257 17.96 9.99 -3.90
C ASP A 257 18.08 9.44 -5.34
N CYS A 258 18.00 8.12 -5.51
CA CYS A 258 17.99 7.43 -6.80
C CYS A 258 16.58 6.99 -7.24
N PHE A 259 15.54 7.32 -6.46
CA PHE A 259 14.17 6.84 -6.67
C PHE A 259 13.15 7.97 -6.83
N LEU A 260 12.17 7.74 -7.70
CA LEU A 260 10.87 8.39 -7.63
C LEU A 260 10.03 7.62 -6.63
N LEU A 261 9.51 8.30 -5.61
CA LEU A 261 8.60 7.68 -4.65
C LEU A 261 7.21 7.43 -5.27
N PRO A 262 6.47 6.40 -4.84
CA PRO A 262 5.19 6.04 -5.43
C PRO A 262 4.15 7.15 -5.39
N GLU A 263 3.47 7.36 -6.52
CA GLU A 263 2.29 8.22 -6.61
C GLU A 263 1.05 7.45 -6.14
N LEU A 264 0.15 8.13 -5.43
CA LEU A 264 -1.08 7.49 -4.92
C LEU A 264 -2.26 7.60 -5.88
N GLU A 265 -2.23 8.54 -6.82
CA GLU A 265 -3.34 8.75 -7.78
C GLU A 265 -3.58 7.49 -8.63
N ILE A 266 -2.51 6.77 -9.01
CA ILE A 266 -2.60 5.51 -9.76
C ILE A 266 -3.36 4.41 -9.01
N LEU A 267 -3.37 4.42 -7.67
CA LEU A 267 -4.08 3.42 -6.88
C LEU A 267 -5.59 3.50 -7.07
N THR A 268 -6.09 4.64 -7.55
CA THR A 268 -7.52 4.84 -7.84
C THR A 268 -7.98 4.12 -9.10
N GLU A 269 -7.05 3.67 -9.97
CA GLU A 269 -7.37 2.93 -11.20
C GLU A 269 -7.77 1.47 -10.96
N PHE A 270 -7.57 0.95 -9.74
CA PHE A 270 -7.60 -0.49 -9.46
C PHE A 270 -8.63 -0.89 -8.41
N ASP A 271 -9.28 -2.04 -8.65
CA ASP A 271 -10.17 -2.69 -7.68
C ASP A 271 -9.40 -3.28 -6.49
N ARG A 272 -8.09 -3.49 -6.63
CA ARG A 272 -7.19 -3.83 -5.52
C ARG A 272 -6.05 -2.80 -5.49
N SER A 273 -6.22 -1.79 -4.65
CA SER A 273 -5.31 -0.65 -4.57
C SER A 273 -4.09 -0.98 -3.71
N ARG A 274 -3.21 -1.83 -4.24
CA ARG A 274 -2.00 -2.30 -3.56
C ARG A 274 -0.78 -2.14 -4.46
N ILE A 275 0.28 -1.53 -3.94
CA ILE A 275 1.56 -1.36 -4.64
C ILE A 275 2.69 -1.95 -3.84
N TRP A 276 3.54 -2.71 -4.52
CA TRP A 276 4.86 -3.11 -4.03
C TRP A 276 5.93 -2.17 -4.56
N PHE A 277 6.72 -1.58 -3.66
CA PHE A 277 7.82 -0.68 -3.98
C PHE A 277 9.14 -1.23 -3.42
N PRO A 278 9.91 -1.99 -4.21
CA PRO A 278 11.21 -2.47 -3.78
C PRO A 278 12.27 -1.38 -3.92
N LEU A 279 13.10 -1.22 -2.90
CA LEU A 279 14.27 -0.35 -2.93
C LEU A 279 15.52 -1.09 -3.44
N ASN A 280 15.48 -2.41 -3.57
CA ASN A 280 16.52 -3.21 -4.25
C ASN A 280 15.89 -3.98 -5.42
N PRO A 281 15.42 -3.28 -6.47
CA PRO A 281 14.67 -3.89 -7.56
C PRO A 281 15.51 -4.84 -8.42
N GLU A 282 16.84 -4.77 -8.36
CA GLU A 282 17.76 -5.65 -9.09
C GLU A 282 17.84 -7.07 -8.51
N LEU A 283 17.37 -7.28 -7.28
CA LEU A 283 17.37 -8.61 -6.65
C LEU A 283 16.40 -9.54 -7.37
N LEU A 284 16.83 -10.80 -7.55
CA LEU A 284 15.98 -11.85 -8.14
C LEU A 284 14.71 -12.09 -7.31
N ASP A 285 14.84 -12.04 -5.97
CA ASP A 285 13.71 -11.98 -5.05
C ASP A 285 13.74 -10.64 -4.29
N THR A 286 12.96 -9.67 -4.76
CA THR A 286 12.88 -8.34 -4.13
C THR A 286 12.38 -8.36 -2.67
N ARG A 287 11.87 -9.50 -2.17
CA ARG A 287 11.48 -9.68 -0.75
C ARG A 287 12.67 -9.84 0.20
N GLU A 288 13.86 -10.10 -0.34
CA GLU A 288 15.10 -10.20 0.43
C GLU A 288 15.69 -8.83 0.77
N GLY A 289 15.33 -7.80 0.00
CA GLY A 289 15.79 -6.43 0.22
C GLY A 289 14.79 -5.55 0.95
N LEU A 290 15.13 -4.27 0.99
CA LEU A 290 14.26 -3.23 1.51
C LEU A 290 13.06 -3.03 0.59
N ALA A 291 11.87 -2.91 1.16
CA ALA A 291 10.65 -2.70 0.38
C ALA A 291 9.53 -2.04 1.18
N VAL A 292 8.61 -1.41 0.44
CA VAL A 292 7.40 -0.79 0.96
C VAL A 292 6.20 -1.42 0.27
N HIS A 293 5.25 -1.93 1.05
CA HIS A 293 3.96 -2.36 0.52
C HIS A 293 2.89 -1.35 0.95
N ILE A 294 2.21 -0.77 -0.02
CA ILE A 294 1.25 0.32 0.18
C ILE A 294 -0.13 -0.22 -0.19
N ILE A 295 -1.10 -0.05 0.70
CA ILE A 295 -2.49 -0.47 0.49
C ILE A 295 -3.37 0.74 0.74
N LEU A 296 -4.11 1.17 -0.28
CA LEU A 296 -5.12 2.22 -0.12
C LEU A 296 -6.45 1.58 0.27
N GLU A 297 -6.97 2.01 1.42
CA GLU A 297 -8.20 1.54 2.00
C GLU A 297 -9.09 2.74 2.34
N ARG A 298 -10.15 2.94 1.55
CA ARG A 298 -11.03 4.12 1.64
C ARG A 298 -10.20 5.42 1.52
N ASN A 299 -9.98 6.10 2.64
CA ASN A 299 -9.26 7.38 2.74
C ASN A 299 -8.00 7.26 3.61
N GLU A 300 -7.48 6.05 3.80
CA GLU A 300 -6.29 5.76 4.60
C GLU A 300 -5.35 4.82 3.84
N LEU A 301 -4.08 4.81 4.24
CA LEU A 301 -3.11 3.81 3.80
C LEU A 301 -2.77 2.85 4.93
N VAL A 302 -2.65 1.58 4.58
CA VAL A 302 -1.88 0.61 5.35
C VAL A 302 -0.55 0.40 4.63
N THR A 303 0.53 0.75 5.31
CA THR A 303 1.89 0.68 4.76
C THR A 303 2.71 -0.33 5.55
N VAL A 304 3.35 -1.28 4.87
CA VAL A 304 4.26 -2.26 5.47
C VAL A 304 5.67 -1.98 4.99
N MET A 305 6.52 -1.50 5.91
CA MET A 305 7.94 -1.28 5.68
C MET A 305 8.71 -2.56 5.99
N ARG A 306 9.56 -3.00 5.08
CA ARG A 306 10.32 -4.24 5.19
C ARG A 306 11.81 -3.96 5.04
N TRP A 307 12.59 -4.63 5.87
CA TRP A 307 14.04 -4.66 5.74
C TRP A 307 14.54 -5.96 5.12
N ASP A 308 13.81 -7.05 5.36
CA ASP A 308 14.09 -8.37 4.81
C ASP A 308 12.82 -9.27 4.85
N ARG A 309 13.01 -10.59 4.80
CA ARG A 309 11.92 -11.59 4.83
C ARG A 309 11.16 -11.63 6.16
N THR A 310 11.82 -11.31 7.26
CA THR A 310 11.34 -11.47 8.64
C THR A 310 11.06 -10.13 9.31
N LYS A 311 11.92 -9.12 9.09
CA LYS A 311 11.83 -7.82 9.75
C LYS A 311 10.89 -6.88 8.99
N ARG A 312 9.81 -6.48 9.65
CA ARG A 312 8.83 -5.51 9.14
C ARG A 312 8.25 -4.63 10.23
N LYS A 313 7.77 -3.46 9.83
CA LYS A 313 6.89 -2.59 10.62
C LYS A 313 5.66 -2.21 9.80
N ASN A 314 4.51 -2.10 10.44
CA ASN A 314 3.27 -1.73 9.79
C ASN A 314 2.81 -0.37 10.29
N TYR A 315 2.25 0.44 9.40
CA TYR A 315 1.78 1.78 9.70
C TYR A 315 0.39 1.98 9.10
N ARG A 316 -0.44 2.74 9.82
CA ARG A 316 -1.65 3.34 9.29
C ARG A 316 -1.40 4.83 9.06
N ILE A 317 -1.69 5.30 7.86
CA ILE A 317 -1.56 6.70 7.47
C ILE A 317 -2.96 7.21 7.16
N SER A 318 -3.38 8.24 7.88
CA SER A 318 -4.65 8.93 7.65
C SER A 318 -4.41 10.43 7.49
N THR A 319 -5.48 11.19 7.28
CA THR A 319 -5.39 12.66 7.27
C THR A 319 -4.95 13.22 8.63
N SER A 320 -5.27 12.52 9.74
CA SER A 320 -4.93 12.97 11.10
C SER A 320 -3.50 12.67 11.50
N GLY A 321 -2.82 11.68 10.89
CA GLY A 321 -1.44 11.37 11.22
C GLY A 321 -0.98 9.99 10.75
N VAL A 322 0.21 9.60 11.25
CA VAL A 322 0.81 8.29 11.03
C VAL A 322 0.89 7.55 12.36
N GLN A 323 0.46 6.29 12.39
CA GLN A 323 0.48 5.44 13.58
C GLN A 323 1.10 4.08 13.26
N GLU A 324 2.05 3.62 14.07
CA GLU A 324 2.55 2.23 13.99
C GLU A 324 1.47 1.27 14.52
N ILE A 325 1.19 0.20 13.76
CA ILE A 325 0.16 -0.80 14.08
C ILE A 325 0.77 -2.20 14.15
N GLN A 326 0.24 -3.06 15.03
CA GLN A 326 0.78 -4.41 15.20
C GLN A 326 0.49 -5.32 13.99
N GLN A 327 -0.69 -5.19 13.39
CA GLN A 327 -1.11 -6.02 12.26
C GLN A 327 -1.58 -5.17 11.09
N ALA A 328 -1.16 -5.53 9.89
CA ALA A 328 -1.66 -4.97 8.63
C ALA A 328 -3.04 -5.56 8.30
N VAL A 329 -4.04 -5.32 9.16
CA VAL A 329 -5.42 -5.71 8.89
C VAL A 329 -6.02 -4.71 7.91
N VAL A 330 -6.43 -5.21 6.75
CA VAL A 330 -7.27 -4.48 5.79
C VAL A 330 -8.71 -4.85 6.13
N LEU A 331 -9.55 -3.88 6.52
CA LEU A 331 -10.97 -4.16 6.73
C LEU A 331 -11.57 -4.45 5.35
N ARG A 332 -12.17 -5.64 5.21
CA ARG A 332 -12.81 -6.05 3.95
C ARG A 332 -14.08 -5.27 3.68
#